data_AF-A0A972F4V4-F1
#
_entry.id   AF-A0A972F4V4-F1
#
_cell.length_a   1.000
_cell.length_b   1.000
_cell.length_c   1.000
_cell.angle_alpha   90.00
_cell.angle_beta   90.00
_cell.angle_gamma   90.00
#
_symmetry.space_group_name_H-M   'P 1'
#
loop_
_entity.id
_entity.type
_entity.pdbx_description
1 polymer ?
#
loop_
_entity_poly.entity_id
_entity_poly.type
_entity_poly.pdbx_seq_one_letter_code
_entity_poly.pdbx_strand_id
1 'polypeptide(L)' 'MKALFKRAVELLEKKEDLVLVTVIASSGATPRGAGARMIVSNAGREIGTIGGGAVEYRSEHM' A
#
# COMPACT_ATOMS: atom_id res chain seq x y z
N MET A 1 -8.00 2.46 -8.55
CA MET A 1 -7.25 3.64 -8.05
C MET A 1 -8.10 4.56 -7.17
N LYS A 2 -9.32 4.97 -7.57
CA LYS A 2 -10.21 5.82 -6.76
C LYS A 2 -10.44 5.30 -5.32
N ALA A 3 -10.68 4.00 -5.15
CA ALA A 3 -10.91 3.39 -3.84
C ALA A 3 -9.72 3.53 -2.87
N LEU A 4 -8.48 3.48 -3.39
CA LEU A 4 -7.28 3.60 -2.57
C LEU A 4 -7.18 5.02 -1.97
N PHE A 5 -7.31 6.04 -2.81
CA PHE A 5 -7.29 7.43 -2.34
C PHE A 5 -8.51 7.78 -1.48
N LYS A 6 -9.67 7.19 -1.76
CA LYS A 6 -10.83 7.32 -0.87
C LYS A 6 -10.52 6.78 0.53
N ARG A 7 -9.92 5.59 0.63
CA ARG A 7 -9.52 5.03 1.93
C ARG A 7 -8.47 5.89 2.63
N ALA A 8 -7.52 6.45 1.89
CA ALA A 8 -6.54 7.40 2.45
C ALA A 8 -7.23 8.62 3.07
N VAL A 9 -8.17 9.24 2.35
CA VAL A 9 -8.93 10.39 2.84
C VAL A 9 -9.73 10.02 4.09
N GLU A 10 -10.42 8.87 4.09
CA GLU A 10 -11.18 8.40 5.26
C GLU A 10 -10.31 8.21 6.51
N LEU A 11 -9.07 7.72 6.36
CA LEU A 11 -8.12 7.56 7.46
C LEU A 11 -7.63 8.92 7.98
N LEU A 12 -7.30 9.84 7.06
CA LEU A 12 -6.87 11.19 7.42
C LEU A 12 -7.99 11.99 8.11
N GLU A 13 -9.24 11.87 7.66
CA GLU A 13 -10.40 12.50 8.30
C GLU A 13 -10.60 11.99 9.74
N LYS A 14 -10.26 10.72 10.00
CA LYS A 14 -10.26 10.12 11.33
C LYS A 14 -9.04 10.46 12.18
N LYS A 15 -8.09 11.24 11.63
CA LYS A 15 -6.79 11.55 12.26
C LYS A 15 -5.96 10.29 12.54
N GLU A 16 -6.10 9.27 11.70
CA GLU A 16 -5.28 8.07 11.74
C GLU A 16 -4.06 8.26 10.83
N ASP A 17 -2.89 7.90 11.35
CA ASP A 17 -1.66 7.89 10.55
C ASP A 17 -1.71 6.78 9.49
N LEU A 18 -1.13 7.07 8.33
CA LEU A 18 -1.04 6.11 7.24
C LEU A 18 0.24 6.29 6.42
N VAL A 19 0.66 5.21 5.78
CA VAL A 19 1.75 5.18 4.82
C VAL A 19 1.21 4.75 3.46
N LEU A 20 1.50 5.53 2.43
CA LEU A 20 1.25 5.16 1.03
C LEU A 20 2.51 4.54 0.43
N VAL A 21 2.49 3.24 0.21
CA VAL A 21 3.59 2.51 -0.43
C VAL A 21 3.34 2.45 -1.93
N THR A 22 4.35 2.82 -2.74
CA THR A 22 4.27 2.79 -4.21
C THR A 22 5.46 2.04 -4.80
N VAL A 23 5.19 1.10 -5.70
CA VAL A 23 6.24 0.48 -6.51
C VAL A 23 6.68 1.49 -7.57
N ILE A 24 7.91 1.98 -7.49
CA ILE A 24 8.46 2.93 -8.46
C ILE A 24 9.09 2.24 -9.68
N ALA A 25 9.57 1.01 -9.51
CA ALA A 25 10.15 0.19 -10.57
C ALA A 25 10.08 -1.30 -10.17
N SER A 26 10.08 -2.17 -11.18
CA SER A 26 10.15 -3.63 -11.02
C SER A 26 11.00 -4.21 -12.15
N SER A 27 11.71 -5.30 -11.89
CA SER A 27 12.51 -6.00 -12.90
C SER A 27 12.17 -7.50 -12.92
N GLY A 28 12.18 -8.09 -14.12
CA GLY A 28 11.78 -9.47 -14.33
C GLY A 28 10.26 -9.69 -14.19
N ALA A 29 9.87 -10.95 -13.99
CA ALA A 29 8.48 -11.33 -13.74
C ALA A 29 8.13 -11.11 -12.26
N THR A 30 7.44 -10.00 -11.98
CA THR A 30 6.95 -9.68 -10.63
C THR A 30 5.42 -9.71 -10.59
N PRO A 31 4.78 -10.10 -9.47
CA PRO A 31 3.32 -10.11 -9.36
C PRO A 31 2.66 -8.74 -9.57
N ARG A 32 3.41 -7.68 -9.27
CA ARG A 32 3.02 -6.27 -9.44
C ARG A 32 4.16 -5.49 -10.08
N GLY A 33 3.79 -4.56 -10.97
CA GLY A 33 4.71 -3.66 -11.66
C GLY A 33 4.71 -2.24 -11.09
N ALA A 34 5.48 -1.36 -11.72
CA ALA A 34 5.51 0.06 -11.41
C ALA A 34 4.10 0.68 -11.37
N GLY A 35 3.85 1.52 -10.37
CA GLY A 35 2.56 2.14 -10.11
C GLY A 35 1.59 1.32 -9.25
N ALA A 36 1.92 0.07 -8.89
CA ALA A 36 1.21 -0.64 -7.84
C ALA A 36 1.34 0.10 -6.50
N ARG A 37 0.25 0.13 -5.73
CA ARG A 37 0.13 0.94 -4.51
C ARG A 37 -0.58 0.17 -3.42
N MET A 38 -0.22 0.48 -2.18
CA MET A 38 -0.82 -0.06 -0.97
C MET A 38 -0.85 1.01 0.12
N ILE A 39 -1.88 0.96 0.97
CA ILE A 39 -1.96 1.77 2.20
C ILE A 39 -1.74 0.85 3.39
N VAL A 40 -0.89 1.30 4.31
CA VAL A 40 -0.66 0.71 5.62
C VAL A 40 -1.05 1.73 6.68
N SER A 41 -1.77 1.30 7.71
CA SER A 41 -2.09 2.08 8.91
C SER A 41 -1.54 1.35 10.14
N ASN A 42 -1.80 1.86 11.35
CA ASN A 42 -1.49 1.14 12.58
C ASN A 42 -2.23 -0.20 12.72
N ALA A 43 -3.27 -0.45 11.91
CA ALA A 43 -3.98 -1.73 11.84
C ALA A 43 -3.32 -2.73 10.87
N GLY A 44 -2.19 -2.36 10.23
CA GLY A 44 -1.55 -3.13 9.17
C GLY A 44 -2.04 -2.72 7.79
N ARG A 45 -2.16 -3.66 6.86
CA ARG A 45 -2.56 -3.35 5.47
C ARG A 45 -4.05 -3.09 5.35
N GLU A 46 -4.36 -1.91 4.82
CA GLU A 46 -5.73 -1.42 4.60
C GLU A 46 -6.27 -1.79 3.22
N ILE A 47 -5.51 -1.46 2.16
CA ILE A 47 -5.95 -1.67 0.78
C ILE A 47 -4.77 -1.70 -0.18
N GLY A 48 -4.90 -2.49 -1.25
CA GLY A 48 -3.90 -2.59 -2.31
C GLY A 48 -2.84 -3.66 -2.03
N THR A 49 -1.99 -3.89 -3.03
CA THR A 49 -0.88 -4.85 -3.00
C THR A 49 0.26 -4.30 -3.85
N ILE A 50 1.49 -4.59 -3.46
CA ILE A 50 2.72 -4.10 -4.12
C ILE A 50 3.62 -5.25 -4.58
N GLY A 51 3.22 -6.50 -4.35
CA GLY A 51 3.98 -7.70 -4.68
C GLY A 51 3.13 -8.96 -4.54
N GLY A 52 3.69 -9.96 -3.86
CA GLY A 52 3.16 -11.32 -3.76
C GLY A 52 3.20 -11.93 -2.35
N GLY A 53 3.15 -11.10 -1.31
CA GLY A 53 3.05 -11.52 0.10
C GLY A 53 4.24 -11.06 0.94
N ALA A 54 5.46 -11.46 0.57
CA ALA A 54 6.66 -11.16 1.36
C ALA A 54 6.98 -9.65 1.42
N VAL A 55 6.76 -8.94 0.31
CA VAL A 55 7.00 -7.49 0.23
C VAL A 55 5.96 -6.74 1.05
N GLU A 56 4.68 -7.13 0.94
CA GLU A 56 3.59 -6.59 1.76
C GLU A 56 3.87 -6.77 3.25
N TYR A 57 4.21 -7.99 3.68
CA TYR A 57 4.50 -8.28 5.08
C TYR A 57 5.61 -7.37 5.64
N ARG A 58 6.70 -7.20 4.88
CA ARG A 58 7.78 -6.30 5.31
C ARG A 58 7.33 -4.84 5.42
N SER A 59 6.52 -4.37 4.49
CA SER A 59 5.98 -3.00 4.52
C SER A 59 4.96 -2.75 5.63
N GLU A 60 4.25 -3.78 6.08
CA GLU A 60 3.31 -3.71 7.20
C GLU A 60 4.01 -3.58 8.58
N HIS A 61 5.30 -3.92 8.66
CA HIS A 61 6.08 -3.97 9.90
C HIS A 61 7.21 -2.93 9.94
N MET A 62 7.14 -1.87 9.11
CA MET A 62 8.09 -0.77 9.09
C MET A 62 7.77 0.32 10.11
#